data_AF-V9LA97-F1
#
_entry.id   AF-V9LA97-F1
#
_cell.length_a   1.000
_cell.length_b   1.000
_cell.length_c   1.000
_cell.angle_alpha   90.00
_cell.angle_beta   90.00
_cell.angle_gamma   90.00
#
_symmetry.space_group_name_H-M   'P 1'
#
loop_
_entity.id
_entity.type
_entity.pdbx_description
1 polymer ?
#
loop_
_entity_poly.entity_id
_entity_poly.type
_entity_poly.pdbx_seq_one_letter_code
_entity_poly.pdbx_strand_id
1 'polypeptide(L)'
;MSAVRVLLALCCCCCRPPRAAGQVIECAPCDAAALLSCPPPRRCQLVREARCGCCLTCALAEGEPCGVYSARCAAALRCVPRAGESAPLQALLQGRGVCWRGAQRGGKANDGILVSKESDIPYDIMQKFGQREGHHPKGTVHSAINPSKPTSITTQLPVSEYGPCRREMQAILEDLKPQYPHSPGDLYIPNCDTRGFYRRKQCRPSRGRKRGQCWCVDRYGLPVPGTESRGRGGHCTPSASFEQSGDVRS
;
A
#
# COMPACT_ATOMS: atom_id res chain seq x y z
N MET A 1 42.15 28.05 -38.21
CA MET A 1 41.27 26.87 -38.18
C MET A 1 41.40 26.20 -36.81
N SER A 2 40.27 25.81 -36.22
CA SER A 2 40.10 24.90 -35.08
C SER A 2 40.61 25.32 -33.70
N ALA A 3 39.79 26.05 -32.93
CA ALA A 3 39.89 26.04 -31.46
C ALA A 3 38.59 26.42 -30.69
N VAL A 4 37.40 26.35 -31.30
CA VAL A 4 36.15 26.83 -30.63
C VAL A 4 35.01 25.81 -30.64
N ARG A 5 35.29 24.51 -30.62
CA ARG A 5 34.24 23.46 -30.67
C ARG A 5 34.34 22.34 -29.63
N VAL A 6 34.98 22.55 -28.48
CA VAL A 6 35.08 21.49 -27.45
C VAL A 6 34.86 22.03 -26.04
N LEU A 7 33.76 22.75 -25.79
CA LEU A 7 33.32 23.10 -24.43
C LEU A 7 31.80 22.98 -24.26
N LEU A 8 31.23 21.84 -24.67
CA LEU A 8 29.80 21.57 -24.51
C LEU A 8 29.51 20.10 -24.16
N ALA A 9 30.35 19.46 -23.34
CA ALA A 9 30.17 18.05 -23.00
C ALA A 9 30.50 17.66 -21.55
N LEU A 10 30.36 18.57 -20.56
CA LEU A 10 30.66 18.26 -19.15
C LEU A 10 29.63 18.80 -18.16
N CYS A 11 28.33 18.70 -18.47
CA CYS A 11 27.28 19.05 -17.49
C CYS A 11 26.04 18.14 -17.55
N CYS A 12 26.22 16.83 -17.73
CA CYS A 12 25.08 15.88 -17.72
C CYS A 12 25.23 14.69 -16.74
N CYS A 13 26.29 14.63 -15.93
CA CYS A 13 26.53 13.48 -15.03
C CYS A 13 25.94 13.60 -13.61
N CYS A 14 25.26 14.70 -13.26
CA CYS A 14 24.69 14.89 -11.91
C CYS A 14 23.17 14.67 -11.80
N CYS A 15 22.48 14.40 -12.91
CA CYS A 15 21.06 14.06 -12.87
C CYS A 15 20.91 12.61 -12.39
N ARG A 16 20.94 12.43 -11.07
CA ARG A 16 20.53 11.20 -10.39
C ARG A 16 19.14 10.85 -10.92
N PRO A 17 18.94 9.71 -11.61
CA PRO A 17 17.62 9.38 -12.12
C PRO A 17 16.64 9.33 -10.94
N PRO A 18 15.41 9.86 -11.11
CA PRO A 18 14.40 9.75 -10.08
C PRO A 18 14.27 8.27 -9.73
N ARG A 19 14.56 7.92 -8.48
CA ARG A 19 14.30 6.59 -7.95
C ARG A 19 12.86 6.27 -8.31
N ALA A 20 12.64 5.18 -9.02
CA ALA A 20 11.29 4.68 -9.28
C ALA A 20 10.58 4.58 -7.93
N ALA A 21 9.70 5.55 -7.64
CA ALA A 21 8.89 5.56 -6.46
C ALA A 21 7.99 4.34 -6.60
N GLY A 22 8.16 3.35 -5.72
CA GLY A 22 7.19 2.27 -5.64
C GLY A 22 5.80 2.89 -5.47
N GLN A 23 4.80 2.32 -6.13
CA GLN A 23 3.42 2.79 -5.99
C GLN A 23 3.05 2.77 -4.50
N VAL A 24 2.77 3.94 -3.94
CA VAL A 24 2.27 4.08 -2.58
C VAL A 24 0.79 3.71 -2.62
N ILE A 25 0.40 2.68 -1.86
CA ILE A 25 -1.02 2.34 -1.72
C ILE A 25 -1.60 3.31 -0.71
N GLU A 26 -2.44 4.21 -1.20
CA GLU A 26 -3.16 5.19 -0.37
C GLU A 26 -4.58 4.72 -0.12
N CYS A 27 -5.19 5.23 0.95
CA CYS A 27 -6.62 5.06 1.16
C CYS A 27 -7.39 5.81 0.06
N ALA A 28 -8.55 5.26 -0.33
CA ALA A 28 -9.48 6.03 -1.13
C ALA A 28 -9.87 7.33 -0.40
N PRO A 29 -10.05 8.45 -1.12
CA PRO A 29 -10.54 9.68 -0.54
C PRO A 29 -11.94 9.49 0.02
N CYS A 30 -12.23 10.14 1.15
CA CYS A 30 -13.57 10.16 1.72
C CYS A 30 -14.47 11.07 0.89
N ASP A 31 -15.65 10.58 0.52
CA ASP A 31 -16.67 11.38 -0.15
C ASP A 31 -17.56 12.12 0.86
N ALA A 32 -18.32 13.11 0.37
CA ALA A 32 -19.19 13.91 1.23
C ALA A 32 -20.28 13.06 1.91
N ALA A 33 -20.80 12.04 1.23
CA ALA A 33 -21.83 11.15 1.77
C ALA A 33 -21.32 10.34 2.97
N ALA A 34 -20.10 9.79 2.91
CA ALA A 34 -19.49 9.08 4.03
C ALA A 34 -19.23 10.01 5.22
N LEU A 35 -18.79 11.24 4.98
CA LEU A 35 -18.52 12.23 6.04
C LEU A 35 -19.80 12.68 6.75
N LEU A 36 -20.90 12.87 6.01
CA LEU A 36 -22.20 13.26 6.58
C LEU A 36 -22.85 12.14 7.41
N SER A 37 -22.45 10.89 7.22
CA SER A 37 -22.98 9.73 7.94
C SER A 37 -22.24 9.44 9.25
N CYS A 38 -21.23 10.24 9.59
CA CYS A 38 -20.40 9.99 10.78
C CYS A 38 -21.14 10.32 12.09
N PRO A 39 -20.97 9.48 13.14
CA PRO A 39 -21.53 9.78 14.45
C PRO A 39 -20.87 11.04 15.04
N PRO A 40 -21.60 11.84 15.83
CA PRO A 40 -21.04 13.03 16.45
C PRO A 40 -19.92 12.66 17.43
N PRO A 41 -18.75 13.32 17.34
CA PRO A 41 -17.65 13.07 18.26
C PRO A 41 -17.99 13.48 19.69
N ARG A 42 -17.49 12.73 20.66
CA ARG A 42 -17.61 13.04 22.10
C ARG A 42 -16.50 14.01 22.52
N ARG A 43 -16.60 14.58 23.73
CA ARG A 43 -15.62 15.53 24.31
C ARG A 43 -14.27 14.87 24.62
N CYS A 44 -13.48 14.60 23.60
CA CYS A 44 -12.19 13.94 23.66
C CYS A 44 -11.28 14.49 22.56
N GLN A 45 -9.99 14.10 22.59
CA GLN A 45 -9.12 14.37 21.45
C GLN A 45 -9.56 13.54 20.25
N LEU A 46 -9.86 14.21 19.13
CA LEU A 46 -10.33 13.55 17.93
C LEU A 46 -9.19 13.08 17.05
N VAL A 47 -9.30 11.84 16.58
CA VAL A 47 -8.40 11.20 15.63
C VAL A 47 -9.21 10.48 14.58
N ARG A 48 -8.66 10.32 13.36
CA ARG A 48 -9.31 9.52 12.34
C ARG A 48 -9.43 8.07 12.80
N GLU A 49 -10.50 7.42 12.41
CA GLU A 49 -10.68 5.97 12.58
C GLU A 49 -9.45 5.16 12.11
N ALA A 50 -9.34 3.95 12.64
CA ALA A 50 -8.36 2.98 12.21
C ALA A 50 -8.49 2.69 10.70
N ARG A 51 -7.41 2.19 10.09
CA ARG A 51 -7.36 1.86 8.65
C ARG A 51 -7.71 3.08 7.77
N CYS A 52 -8.64 2.90 6.83
CA CYS A 52 -9.17 3.90 5.92
C CYS A 52 -10.56 4.40 6.32
N GLY A 53 -10.93 4.30 7.59
CA GLY A 53 -12.17 4.91 8.08
C GLY A 53 -12.16 6.43 7.91
N CYS A 54 -13.32 6.99 7.60
CA CYS A 54 -13.51 8.40 7.28
C CYS A 54 -13.94 9.23 8.48
N CYS A 55 -14.47 8.59 9.52
CA CYS A 55 -15.00 9.31 10.68
C CYS A 55 -13.91 9.62 11.71
N LEU A 56 -14.28 10.48 12.66
CA LEU A 56 -13.47 10.84 13.81
C LEU A 56 -13.90 10.04 15.03
N THR A 57 -12.93 9.54 15.79
CA THR A 57 -13.13 8.83 17.06
C THR A 57 -12.31 9.47 18.16
N CYS A 58 -12.59 9.09 19.41
CA CYS A 58 -11.71 9.44 20.51
C CYS A 58 -10.35 8.75 20.38
N ALA A 59 -9.31 9.51 20.71
CA ALA A 59 -7.95 8.99 20.79
C ALA A 59 -7.71 8.25 22.10
N LEU A 60 -6.87 7.21 22.04
CA LEU A 60 -6.41 6.47 23.22
C LEU A 60 -5.34 7.27 23.98
N ALA A 61 -5.45 7.27 25.31
CA ALA A 61 -4.53 7.93 26.23
C ALA A 61 -3.21 7.15 26.38
N GLU A 62 -2.22 7.78 27.00
CA GLU A 62 -0.94 7.15 27.30
C GLU A 62 -1.12 5.94 28.23
N GLY A 63 -0.46 4.82 27.90
CA GLY A 63 -0.58 3.55 28.63
C GLY A 63 -1.77 2.67 28.23
N GLU A 64 -2.75 3.19 27.48
CA GLU A 64 -3.91 2.37 27.05
C GLU A 64 -3.51 1.30 26.03
N PRO A 65 -4.20 0.13 26.04
CA PRO A 65 -3.94 -0.94 25.08
C PRO A 65 -4.33 -0.51 23.66
N CYS A 66 -3.47 -0.82 22.69
CA CYS A 66 -3.67 -0.43 21.30
C CYS A 66 -3.16 -1.49 20.31
N GLY A 67 -3.57 -1.37 19.05
CA GLY A 67 -3.16 -2.23 17.95
C GLY A 67 -3.45 -1.66 16.58
N VAL A 68 -3.29 -2.51 15.56
CA VAL A 68 -3.57 -2.15 14.15
C VAL A 68 -5.07 -1.89 13.92
N TYR A 69 -5.91 -2.54 14.70
CA TYR A 69 -7.37 -2.52 14.57
C TYR A 69 -8.08 -1.80 15.74
N SER A 70 -7.33 -1.21 16.65
CA SER A 70 -7.90 -0.39 17.73
C SER A 70 -8.07 1.07 17.28
N ALA A 71 -8.72 1.87 18.12
CA ALA A 71 -8.62 3.32 18.04
C ALA A 71 -7.15 3.78 18.05
N ARG A 72 -6.89 4.97 17.48
CA ARG A 72 -5.54 5.52 17.39
C ARG A 72 -5.16 6.20 18.70
N CYS A 73 -3.87 6.20 19.02
CA CYS A 73 -3.35 6.97 20.16
C CYS A 73 -3.49 8.47 19.94
N ALA A 74 -3.55 9.23 21.04
CA ALA A 74 -3.50 10.68 21.09
C ALA A 74 -2.30 11.26 20.34
N ALA A 75 -2.35 12.55 20.02
CA ALA A 75 -1.23 13.24 19.38
C ALA A 75 0.07 13.04 20.17
N ALA A 76 1.19 12.94 19.46
CA ALA A 76 2.52 12.63 20.00
C ALA A 76 2.69 11.23 20.62
N LEU A 77 1.64 10.42 20.73
CA LEU A 77 1.73 9.02 21.11
C LEU A 77 1.78 8.12 19.87
N ARG A 78 2.42 6.97 20.00
CA ARG A 78 2.43 5.90 18.99
C ARG A 78 2.06 4.59 19.64
N CYS A 79 1.34 3.76 18.91
CA CYS A 79 1.07 2.41 19.35
C CYS A 79 2.35 1.56 19.20
N VAL A 80 2.93 1.14 20.32
CA VAL A 80 4.16 0.36 20.35
C VAL A 80 3.94 -1.00 21.04
N PRO A 81 4.62 -2.07 20.61
CA PRO A 81 4.60 -3.34 21.32
C PRO A 81 5.21 -3.18 22.72
N ARG A 82 4.73 -3.95 23.70
CA ARG A 82 5.31 -3.98 25.05
C ARG A 82 6.77 -4.48 25.01
N ALA A 83 7.58 -3.99 25.97
CA ALA A 83 8.94 -4.49 26.15
C ALA A 83 8.92 -6.00 26.40
N GLY A 84 9.91 -6.73 25.87
CA GLY A 84 9.98 -8.19 26.00
C GLY A 84 9.06 -9.03 25.09
N GLU A 85 8.10 -8.44 24.34
CA GLU A 85 7.25 -9.21 23.42
C GLU A 85 8.07 -9.97 22.36
N SER A 86 7.86 -11.28 22.29
CA SER A 86 8.57 -12.22 21.40
C SER A 86 8.10 -12.09 19.94
N ALA A 87 6.83 -11.74 19.74
CA ALA A 87 6.21 -11.50 18.44
C ALA A 87 5.55 -10.10 18.38
N PRO A 88 6.34 -9.01 18.25
CA PRO A 88 5.82 -7.64 18.38
C PRO A 88 4.75 -7.26 17.35
N LEU A 89 4.91 -7.71 16.10
CA LEU A 89 3.91 -7.46 15.05
C LEU A 89 2.59 -8.18 15.35
N GLN A 90 2.67 -9.43 15.81
CA GLN A 90 1.51 -10.21 16.21
C GLN A 90 0.80 -9.58 17.42
N ALA A 91 1.57 -9.11 18.40
CA ALA A 91 1.03 -8.40 19.57
C ALA A 91 0.24 -7.14 19.16
N LEU A 92 0.72 -6.36 18.18
CA LEU A 92 0.00 -5.19 17.66
C LEU A 92 -1.26 -5.58 16.87
N LEU A 93 -1.22 -6.66 16.10
CA LEU A 93 -2.41 -7.18 15.41
C LEU A 93 -3.48 -7.63 16.41
N GLN A 94 -3.06 -8.15 17.57
CA GLN A 94 -3.93 -8.60 18.66
C GLN A 94 -4.33 -7.49 19.64
N GLY A 95 -3.93 -6.23 19.41
CA GLY A 95 -4.29 -5.12 20.32
C GLY A 95 -3.53 -5.09 21.64
N ARG A 96 -2.42 -5.82 21.77
CA ARG A 96 -1.60 -5.88 23.00
C ARG A 96 -0.51 -4.82 23.07
N GLY A 97 -0.45 -3.91 22.10
CA GLY A 97 0.41 -2.74 22.16
C GLY A 97 -0.03 -1.77 23.25
N VAL A 98 0.76 -0.72 23.45
CA VAL A 98 0.43 0.39 24.36
C VAL A 98 0.71 1.72 23.68
N CYS A 99 -0.11 2.72 23.95
CA CYS A 99 0.14 4.09 23.50
C CYS A 99 1.27 4.70 24.32
N TRP A 100 2.41 4.99 23.67
CA TRP A 100 3.60 5.52 24.31
C TRP A 100 4.17 6.70 23.55
N ARG A 101 4.81 7.64 24.26
CA ARG A 101 5.46 8.80 23.66
C ARG A 101 6.45 8.38 22.57
N GLY A 102 6.17 8.76 21.33
CA GLY A 102 7.09 8.52 20.23
C GLY A 102 8.22 9.54 20.26
N ALA A 103 9.48 9.08 20.19
CA ALA A 103 10.60 9.99 19.92
C ALA A 103 10.29 10.72 18.60
N GLN A 104 10.10 12.04 18.68
CA GLN A 104 9.81 12.87 17.51
C GLN A 104 11.01 12.80 16.57
N ARG A 105 10.90 12.05 15.46
CA ARG A 105 11.74 12.32 14.30
C ARG A 105 11.09 13.49 13.58
N GLY A 106 11.76 14.64 13.60
CA GLY A 106 11.30 15.91 13.03
C GLY A 106 10.99 15.82 11.54
N GLY A 107 9.81 15.34 11.19
CA GLY A 107 9.14 15.69 9.95
C GLY A 107 8.39 16.99 10.21
N LYS A 108 8.69 18.05 9.44
CA LYS A 108 7.98 19.33 9.51
C LYS A 108 6.48 19.05 9.41
N ALA A 109 5.75 19.44 10.46
CA ALA A 109 4.31 19.62 10.36
C ALA A 109 4.07 20.64 9.24
N ASN A 110 3.37 20.24 8.18
CA ASN A 110 2.61 21.22 7.44
C ASN A 110 1.41 21.53 8.32
N ASP A 111 1.53 22.62 9.09
CA ASP A 111 0.40 23.26 9.73
C ASP A 111 -0.61 23.64 8.64
N GLY A 112 -1.78 23.01 8.74
CA GLY A 112 -2.85 23.15 7.77
C GLY A 112 -4.12 22.53 8.33
N ILE A 113 -4.58 23.08 9.46
CA ILE A 113 -5.98 23.33 9.83
C ILE A 113 -5.90 23.97 11.22
N LEU A 114 -5.80 25.30 11.21
CA LEU A 114 -6.23 26.09 12.35
C LEU A 114 -7.74 25.92 12.44
N VAL A 115 -8.18 25.43 13.58
CA VAL A 115 -9.55 25.51 14.06
C VAL A 115 -9.93 26.99 14.09
N SER A 116 -10.70 27.45 13.10
CA SER A 116 -11.35 28.76 13.19
C SER A 116 -12.42 28.70 14.26
N LYS A 117 -12.29 29.61 15.23
CA LYS A 117 -13.23 29.85 16.32
C LYS A 117 -14.65 30.10 15.82
N GLU A 118 -15.60 29.67 16.65
CA GLU A 118 -17.01 30.05 16.69
C GLU A 118 -17.20 31.58 16.64
N SER A 119 -17.96 32.09 15.66
CA SER A 119 -18.86 33.25 15.79
C SER A 119 -19.70 33.41 14.51
N ASP A 120 -21.00 33.56 14.72
CA ASP A 120 -22.00 34.18 13.84
C ASP A 120 -22.57 33.35 12.67
N ILE A 121 -23.67 32.65 12.97
CA ILE A 121 -24.70 32.26 11.99
C ILE A 121 -25.69 33.43 11.87
N PRO A 122 -25.95 33.92 10.64
CA PRO A 122 -27.29 34.45 10.31
C PRO A 122 -28.16 33.44 9.56
N TYR A 123 -29.42 33.39 9.99
CA TYR A 123 -30.53 32.58 9.50
C TYR A 123 -31.08 33.11 8.15
N ASP A 124 -31.74 32.21 7.41
CA ASP A 124 -32.63 32.41 6.25
C ASP A 124 -32.05 32.84 4.88
N ILE A 125 -32.31 32.01 3.85
CA ILE A 125 -33.50 32.13 2.98
C ILE A 125 -33.68 30.81 2.23
N MET A 126 -34.78 30.12 2.52
CA MET A 126 -35.37 29.15 1.58
C MET A 126 -36.08 29.92 0.45
N GLN A 127 -35.84 29.45 -0.78
CA GLN A 127 -36.87 29.06 -1.76
C GLN A 127 -36.94 29.85 -3.09
N LYS A 128 -37.11 29.02 -4.14
CA LYS A 128 -37.71 29.23 -5.48
C LYS A 128 -36.69 29.65 -6.56
N PHE A 129 -36.66 29.10 -7.79
CA PHE A 129 -37.55 28.28 -8.63
C PHE A 129 -36.61 27.38 -9.49
N GLY A 130 -36.91 26.13 -9.83
CA GLY A 130 -37.94 25.73 -10.80
C GLY A 130 -37.32 25.51 -12.19
N GLN A 131 -37.35 24.25 -12.65
CA GLN A 131 -37.18 23.77 -14.04
C GLN A 131 -35.80 23.83 -14.71
N ARG A 132 -35.29 22.65 -15.09
CA ARG A 132 -35.11 22.28 -16.51
C ARG A 132 -34.86 20.78 -16.71
N GLU A 133 -35.89 20.17 -17.30
CA GLU A 133 -35.94 19.08 -18.30
C GLU A 133 -34.62 18.46 -18.77
N GLY A 134 -34.61 17.12 -18.83
CA GLY A 134 -33.48 16.30 -19.25
C GLY A 134 -33.37 16.07 -20.76
N HIS A 135 -32.23 15.50 -21.16
CA HIS A 135 -32.05 14.87 -22.47
C HIS A 135 -31.18 13.61 -22.31
N HIS A 136 -31.81 12.46 -22.57
CA HIS A 136 -31.22 11.13 -22.63
C HIS A 136 -31.33 10.68 -24.10
N PRO A 137 -30.27 10.23 -24.79
CA PRO A 137 -30.45 9.50 -26.04
C PRO A 137 -30.72 8.03 -25.73
N LYS A 138 -31.92 7.58 -26.13
CA LYS A 138 -32.35 6.19 -26.16
C LYS A 138 -31.58 5.43 -27.24
N GLY A 139 -30.99 4.30 -26.87
CA GLY A 139 -30.51 3.27 -27.79
C GLY A 139 -31.04 1.92 -27.30
N THR A 140 -32.22 1.55 -27.81
CA THR A 140 -32.90 0.29 -27.53
C THR A 140 -32.38 -0.79 -28.47
N VAL A 141 -31.91 -1.92 -27.93
CA VAL A 141 -32.12 -3.23 -28.58
C VAL A 141 -32.66 -4.17 -27.51
N HIS A 142 -33.92 -4.57 -27.70
CA HIS A 142 -34.55 -5.65 -26.95
C HIS A 142 -33.95 -6.99 -27.39
N SER A 143 -33.62 -7.85 -26.43
CA SER A 143 -33.95 -9.28 -26.51
C SER A 143 -34.03 -9.84 -25.10
N ALA A 144 -35.24 -10.22 -24.73
CA ALA A 144 -35.56 -10.87 -23.47
C ALA A 144 -35.21 -12.37 -23.55
N ILE A 145 -34.47 -12.89 -22.57
CA ILE A 145 -34.48 -14.30 -22.19
C ILE A 145 -34.53 -14.39 -20.65
N ASN A 146 -35.41 -15.26 -20.17
CA ASN A 146 -36.03 -15.33 -18.84
C ASN A 146 -35.12 -15.61 -17.63
N PRO A 147 -35.61 -15.34 -16.39
CA PRO A 147 -34.85 -15.50 -15.15
C PRO A 147 -34.95 -16.93 -14.64
N SER A 148 -33.84 -17.65 -14.65
CA SER A 148 -33.61 -18.73 -13.69
C SER A 148 -32.12 -19.00 -13.55
N LYS A 149 -31.70 -19.08 -12.28
CA LYS A 149 -30.45 -19.63 -11.74
C LYS A 149 -29.32 -18.60 -11.43
N PRO A 150 -28.83 -18.58 -10.18
CA PRO A 150 -27.80 -17.65 -9.74
C PRO A 150 -26.44 -18.11 -10.28
N THR A 151 -25.78 -17.24 -11.04
CA THR A 151 -24.42 -17.54 -11.53
C THR A 151 -23.45 -16.60 -10.85
N SER A 152 -22.64 -17.17 -9.97
CA SER A 152 -21.52 -16.52 -9.30
C SER A 152 -20.57 -15.91 -10.33
N ILE A 153 -20.39 -14.59 -10.26
CA ILE A 153 -19.41 -13.86 -11.06
C ILE A 153 -18.04 -14.09 -10.40
N THR A 154 -17.41 -15.23 -10.72
CA THR A 154 -15.97 -15.38 -10.59
C THR A 154 -15.37 -14.86 -11.89
N THR A 155 -14.97 -13.60 -11.92
CA THR A 155 -14.16 -13.06 -13.00
C THR A 155 -12.77 -13.71 -12.93
N GLN A 156 -12.62 -14.87 -13.57
CA GLN A 156 -11.31 -15.37 -13.97
C GLN A 156 -10.79 -14.41 -15.04
N LEU A 157 -9.97 -13.43 -14.63
CA LEU A 157 -9.03 -12.80 -15.56
C LEU A 157 -8.20 -13.92 -16.20
N PRO A 158 -8.04 -13.96 -17.53
CA PRO A 158 -7.44 -15.09 -18.22
C PRO A 158 -6.06 -15.41 -17.63
N VAL A 159 -5.93 -16.64 -17.13
CA VAL A 159 -4.73 -17.19 -16.47
C VAL A 159 -3.50 -17.21 -17.40
N SER A 160 -3.71 -17.00 -18.70
CA SER A 160 -2.69 -17.11 -19.76
C SER A 160 -1.74 -15.90 -19.89
N GLU A 161 -2.00 -14.75 -19.27
CA GLU A 161 -1.15 -13.55 -19.47
C GLU A 161 -0.10 -13.35 -18.37
N TYR A 162 -0.24 -14.04 -17.24
CA TYR A 162 0.57 -13.76 -16.05
C TYR A 162 1.92 -14.46 -16.07
N GLY A 163 2.99 -13.72 -15.73
CA GLY A 163 4.36 -14.24 -15.62
C GLY A 163 4.55 -15.34 -14.56
N PRO A 164 5.74 -15.98 -14.53
CA PRO A 164 6.02 -17.17 -13.72
C PRO A 164 5.81 -16.95 -12.21
N CYS A 165 6.14 -15.77 -11.67
CA CYS A 165 5.98 -15.46 -10.25
C CYS A 165 4.52 -15.49 -9.82
N ARG A 166 3.61 -14.91 -10.61
CA ARG A 166 2.20 -14.84 -10.24
C ARG A 166 1.51 -16.19 -10.33
N ARG A 167 1.96 -17.07 -11.23
CA ARG A 167 1.50 -18.47 -11.29
C ARG A 167 1.94 -19.24 -10.05
N GLU A 168 3.20 -19.14 -9.64
CA GLU A 168 3.70 -19.75 -8.40
C GLU A 168 2.95 -19.20 -7.17
N MET A 169 2.80 -17.87 -7.09
CA MET A 169 2.07 -17.22 -6.00
C MET A 169 0.64 -17.73 -5.89
N GLN A 170 -0.08 -17.86 -7.02
CA GLN A 170 -1.45 -18.36 -7.02
C GLN A 170 -1.50 -19.83 -6.57
N ALA A 171 -0.57 -20.68 -7.02
CA ALA A 171 -0.48 -22.06 -6.58
C ALA A 171 -0.24 -22.16 -5.06
N ILE A 172 0.66 -21.35 -4.51
CA ILE A 172 0.92 -21.28 -3.06
C ILE A 172 -0.34 -20.82 -2.31
N LEU A 173 -1.04 -19.80 -2.80
CA LEU A 173 -2.27 -19.32 -2.16
C LEU A 173 -3.42 -20.34 -2.23
N GLU A 174 -3.47 -21.16 -3.27
CA GLU A 174 -4.42 -22.25 -3.40
C GLU A 174 -4.10 -23.41 -2.46
N ASP A 175 -2.82 -23.72 -2.26
CA ASP A 175 -2.35 -24.74 -1.32
C ASP A 175 -2.62 -24.35 0.15
N LEU A 176 -2.55 -23.05 0.47
CA LEU A 176 -2.88 -22.50 1.79
C LEU A 176 -4.39 -22.52 2.13
N LYS A 177 -5.24 -23.11 1.29
CA LYS A 177 -6.66 -23.31 1.59
C LYS A 177 -6.83 -24.18 2.86
N PRO A 178 -7.92 -23.98 3.62
CA PRO A 178 -7.92 -23.98 5.08
C PRO A 178 -7.91 -25.35 5.77
N GLN A 179 -7.38 -26.40 5.12
CA GLN A 179 -7.44 -27.75 5.67
C GLN A 179 -6.39 -28.03 6.76
N TYR A 180 -5.29 -27.25 6.83
CA TYR A 180 -4.26 -27.48 7.87
C TYR A 180 -3.65 -26.20 8.43
N PRO A 181 -3.40 -26.13 9.75
CA PRO A 181 -2.65 -25.03 10.36
C PRO A 181 -1.18 -25.15 9.94
N HIS A 182 -0.81 -24.46 8.87
CA HIS A 182 0.59 -24.33 8.48
C HIS A 182 1.36 -23.56 9.56
N SER A 183 2.58 -24.00 9.86
CA SER A 183 3.49 -23.25 10.71
C SER A 183 3.72 -21.87 10.06
N PRO A 184 3.46 -20.74 10.75
CA PRO A 184 3.60 -19.40 10.19
C PRO A 184 5.05 -19.03 9.84
N GLY A 185 6.02 -19.90 10.16
CA GLY A 185 7.45 -19.71 9.90
C GLY A 185 7.94 -20.18 8.54
N ASP A 186 7.23 -21.11 7.88
CA ASP A 186 7.78 -21.85 6.73
C ASP A 186 7.14 -21.43 5.40
N LEU A 187 6.04 -20.70 5.45
CA LEU A 187 5.41 -20.13 4.27
C LEU A 187 6.26 -19.00 3.68
N TYR A 188 6.58 -19.10 2.40
CA TYR A 188 7.19 -18.03 1.61
C TYR A 188 6.24 -17.64 0.48
N ILE A 189 5.92 -16.35 0.39
CA ILE A 189 5.13 -15.77 -0.71
C ILE A 189 6.10 -14.96 -1.58
N PRO A 190 6.27 -15.29 -2.86
CA PRO A 190 7.17 -14.57 -3.75
C PRO A 190 6.63 -13.17 -4.07
N ASN A 191 7.54 -12.19 -4.15
CA ASN A 191 7.21 -10.81 -4.48
C ASN A 191 7.24 -10.61 -6.00
N CYS A 192 6.09 -10.34 -6.60
CA CYS A 192 5.94 -10.18 -8.05
C CYS A 192 5.87 -8.70 -8.49
N ASP A 193 6.25 -8.43 -9.74
CA ASP A 193 5.97 -7.17 -10.41
C ASP A 193 4.52 -7.15 -10.97
N THR A 194 4.13 -6.03 -11.57
CA THR A 194 2.78 -5.85 -12.12
C THR A 194 2.48 -6.76 -13.33
N ARG A 195 3.52 -7.28 -13.99
CA ARG A 195 3.42 -8.21 -15.13
C ARG A 195 3.48 -9.68 -14.68
N GLY A 196 3.61 -9.94 -13.39
CA GLY A 196 3.70 -11.28 -12.82
C GLY A 196 5.08 -11.94 -12.91
N PHE A 197 6.15 -11.19 -13.18
CA PHE A 197 7.54 -11.67 -13.05
C PHE A 197 8.08 -11.43 -11.63
N TYR A 198 9.16 -12.11 -11.26
CA TYR A 198 9.75 -11.93 -9.92
C TYR A 198 10.37 -10.54 -9.80
N ARG A 199 10.12 -9.88 -8.67
CA ARG A 199 10.91 -8.70 -8.31
C ARG A 199 12.34 -9.14 -8.00
N ARG A 200 13.30 -8.29 -8.37
CA ARG A 200 14.72 -8.56 -8.13
C ARG A 200 15.09 -8.88 -6.70
N LYS A 201 14.38 -8.31 -5.71
CA LYS A 201 14.64 -8.57 -4.29
C LYS A 201 13.51 -9.39 -3.69
N GLN A 202 13.86 -10.58 -3.20
CA GLN A 202 12.97 -11.47 -2.49
C GLN A 202 13.34 -11.50 -1.01
N CYS A 203 12.35 -11.67 -0.12
CA CYS A 203 12.57 -11.70 1.31
C CYS A 203 11.69 -12.77 1.96
N ARG A 204 12.24 -13.53 2.93
CA ARG A 204 11.42 -14.37 3.82
C ARG A 204 10.54 -13.48 4.72
N PRO A 205 9.40 -13.99 5.24
CA PRO A 205 8.65 -13.29 6.28
C PRO A 205 9.52 -12.99 7.50
N SER A 206 9.21 -11.90 8.20
CA SER A 206 9.92 -11.56 9.43
C SER A 206 9.49 -12.49 10.57
N ARG A 207 10.45 -12.97 11.37
CA ARG A 207 10.18 -13.80 12.55
C ARG A 207 10.34 -12.94 13.81
N GLY A 208 9.23 -12.43 14.32
CA GLY A 208 9.19 -11.54 15.49
C GLY A 208 9.94 -10.23 15.26
N ARG A 209 11.04 -10.00 16.00
CA ARG A 209 11.90 -8.80 15.89
C ARG A 209 12.95 -8.89 14.78
N LYS A 210 13.20 -10.09 14.23
CA LYS A 210 14.23 -10.31 13.22
C LYS A 210 13.62 -10.06 11.83
N ARG A 211 14.18 -9.09 11.11
CA ARG A 211 13.85 -8.89 9.68
C ARG A 211 14.12 -10.18 8.92
N GLY A 212 13.22 -10.49 7.99
CA GLY A 212 13.41 -11.60 7.07
C GLY A 212 14.72 -11.48 6.28
N GLN A 213 15.31 -12.63 5.99
CA GLN A 213 16.48 -12.71 5.11
C GLN A 213 16.03 -12.38 3.68
N CYS A 214 16.81 -11.56 2.98
CA CYS A 214 16.51 -11.18 1.60
C CYS A 214 17.64 -11.61 0.66
N TRP A 215 17.30 -11.98 -0.56
CA TRP A 215 18.22 -12.38 -1.63
C TRP A 215 17.81 -11.72 -2.96
N CYS A 216 18.73 -11.74 -3.93
CA CYS A 216 18.48 -11.20 -5.26
C CYS A 216 18.21 -12.31 -6.27
N VAL A 217 17.21 -12.10 -7.12
CA VAL A 217 16.81 -13.01 -8.20
C VAL A 217 16.66 -12.24 -9.52
N ASP A 218 16.70 -12.97 -10.63
CA ASP A 218 16.34 -12.44 -11.94
C ASP A 218 14.80 -12.36 -12.13
N ARG A 219 14.34 -12.01 -13.34
CA ARG A 219 12.90 -11.92 -13.64
C ARG A 219 12.16 -13.27 -13.59
N TYR A 220 12.88 -14.38 -13.65
CA TYR A 220 12.37 -15.75 -13.64
C TYR A 220 12.49 -16.43 -12.27
N GLY A 221 13.09 -15.76 -11.29
CA GLY A 221 13.21 -16.25 -9.91
C GLY A 221 14.54 -16.95 -9.62
N LEU A 222 15.47 -17.00 -10.57
CA LEU A 222 16.78 -17.62 -10.38
C LEU A 222 17.68 -16.70 -9.56
N PRO A 223 18.43 -17.21 -8.57
CA PRO A 223 19.35 -16.41 -7.76
C PRO A 223 20.46 -15.84 -8.66
N VAL A 224 20.77 -14.56 -8.47
CA VAL A 224 21.83 -13.90 -9.26
C VAL A 224 23.21 -14.25 -8.67
N PRO A 225 24.11 -14.90 -9.43
CA PRO A 225 25.44 -15.28 -8.96
C PRO A 225 26.24 -14.07 -8.45
N GLY A 226 27.00 -14.23 -7.36
CA GLY A 226 27.83 -13.16 -6.79
C GLY A 226 27.07 -12.09 -6.00
N THR A 227 25.73 -12.21 -5.89
CA THR A 227 24.88 -11.27 -5.10
C THR A 227 24.22 -11.94 -3.89
N GLU A 228 24.76 -13.08 -3.44
CA GLU A 228 24.36 -13.76 -2.20
C GLU A 228 24.72 -12.92 -0.97
N SER A 229 24.07 -11.75 -0.84
CA SER A 229 24.24 -10.86 0.28
C SER A 229 23.55 -11.49 1.48
N ARG A 230 24.29 -12.33 2.20
CA ARG A 230 24.01 -12.79 3.55
C ARG A 230 24.19 -11.60 4.51
N GLY A 231 23.37 -10.56 4.36
CA GLY A 231 23.53 -9.34 5.15
C GLY A 231 22.76 -8.14 4.61
N ARG A 232 21.79 -7.70 5.40
CA ARG A 232 21.33 -6.30 5.57
C ARG A 232 21.26 -5.47 4.28
N GLY A 233 20.22 -5.72 3.47
CA GLY A 233 19.66 -4.68 2.60
C GLY A 233 20.57 -4.17 1.48
N GLY A 234 21.46 -5.01 0.94
CA GLY A 234 22.17 -4.72 -0.30
C GLY A 234 21.22 -4.36 -1.43
N HIS A 235 21.57 -3.34 -2.21
CA HIS A 235 20.88 -3.03 -3.45
C HIS A 235 21.16 -4.16 -4.43
N CYS A 236 20.12 -4.79 -4.99
CA CYS A 236 20.30 -5.70 -6.11
C CYS A 236 20.76 -4.85 -7.31
N THR A 237 22.07 -4.80 -7.54
CA THR A 237 22.64 -4.12 -8.69
C THR A 237 22.26 -4.91 -9.96
N PRO A 238 21.92 -4.24 -11.06
CA PRO A 238 21.86 -4.93 -12.34
C PRO A 238 23.26 -5.49 -12.63
N SER A 239 23.40 -6.81 -12.75
CA SER A 239 24.51 -7.37 -13.51
C SER A 239 24.29 -6.93 -14.97
N ALA A 240 25.17 -6.04 -15.45
CA ALA A 240 25.25 -5.69 -16.85
C ALA A 240 25.85 -6.87 -17.62
N SER A 241 25.00 -7.84 -17.99
CA SER A 241 25.37 -8.93 -18.89
C SER A 241 24.15 -9.79 -19.21
N PHE A 242 23.19 -9.23 -19.97
CA PHE A 242 22.36 -9.98 -20.93
C PHE A 242 21.55 -8.99 -21.80
N GLU A 243 22.23 -8.22 -22.64
CA GLU A 243 21.66 -7.76 -23.91
C GLU A 243 22.66 -8.11 -25.01
N GLN A 244 22.12 -8.59 -26.15
CA GLN A 244 22.78 -9.09 -27.35
C GLN A 244 23.41 -10.49 -27.27
N SER A 245 22.57 -11.51 -27.48
CA SER A 245 22.92 -12.53 -28.48
C SER A 245 21.69 -12.81 -29.34
N GLY A 246 21.63 -12.07 -30.43
CA GLY A 246 20.56 -12.06 -31.41
C GLY A 246 20.92 -11.01 -32.44
N ASP A 247 21.94 -11.28 -33.27
CA ASP A 247 21.83 -11.20 -34.73
C ASP A 247 23.15 -11.58 -35.46
N VAL A 248 22.95 -12.24 -36.61
CA VAL A 248 23.87 -12.56 -37.73
C VAL A 248 24.93 -13.64 -37.51
N ARG A 249 24.60 -14.86 -37.98
CA ARG A 249 25.57 -15.83 -38.52
C ARG A 249 25.67 -15.59 -40.03
N SER A 250 26.92 -15.60 -40.52
CA SER A 250 27.37 -15.48 -41.91
C SER A 250 26.61 -16.32 -42.92
#